data_AF-A0A0L8FGX9-F1
#
_entry.id   AF-A0A0L8FGX9-F1
#
_cell.length_a   1.000
_cell.length_b   1.000
_cell.length_c   1.000
_cell.angle_alpha   90.00
_cell.angle_beta   90.00
_cell.angle_gamma   90.00
#
_symmetry.space_group_name_H-M   'P 1'
#
loop_
_entity.id
_entity.type
_entity.pdbx_description
1 polymer ?
#
loop_
_entity_poly.entity_id
_entity_poly.type
_entity_poly.pdbx_seq_one_letter_code
_entity_poly.pdbx_strand_id
1 'polypeptide(L)'
;IFEFRTKYRYAKFRQIGLKSPPPHNIKVSKGSVHIVASRGYIEFLIMDRRSQDFTKWVRDTRNPDETLFSTMNHNPHLRVPGSFNGMPLMNYFIFLNI
;
A
#
# COMPACT_ATOMS: atom_id res chain seq x y z
N ILE A 1 29.29 -27.40 8.49
CA ILE A 1 28.77 -27.09 7.14
C ILE A 1 27.26 -27.34 7.21
N PHE A 2 26.29 -26.43 7.26
CA PHE A 2 26.18 -24.97 7.15
C PHE A 2 25.29 -24.51 8.32
N GLU A 3 25.74 -23.52 9.09
CA GLU A 3 24.91 -22.85 10.09
C GLU A 3 23.99 -21.88 9.35
N PHE A 4 22.70 -22.23 9.18
CA PHE A 4 21.68 -21.30 8.69
C PHE A 4 21.44 -20.24 9.77
N ARG A 5 22.38 -19.30 9.88
CA ARG A 5 22.29 -18.11 10.71
C ARG A 5 20.97 -17.42 10.39
N THR A 6 20.07 -17.41 11.36
CA THR A 6 18.79 -16.70 11.41
C THR A 6 19.00 -15.20 11.17
N LYS A 7 19.14 -14.82 9.90
CA LYS A 7 19.36 -13.43 9.48
C LYS A 7 18.05 -12.73 9.12
N TYR A 8 16.93 -13.18 9.67
CA TYR A 8 15.76 -12.31 9.81
C TYR A 8 16.10 -11.30 10.90
N ARG A 9 16.88 -10.28 10.52
CA ARG A 9 16.93 -9.04 11.29
C ARG A 9 15.47 -8.67 11.50
N TYR A 10 14.99 -8.73 12.74
CA TYR A 10 13.78 -8.00 13.11
C TYR A 10 14.03 -6.56 12.67
N ALA A 11 13.48 -6.19 11.51
CA ALA A 11 13.54 -4.82 11.04
C ALA A 11 12.95 -4.01 12.19
N LYS A 12 13.66 -2.98 12.65
CA LYS A 12 13.18 -2.12 13.73
C LYS A 12 11.90 -1.43 13.23
N PHE A 13 10.76 -2.06 13.48
CA PHE A 13 9.49 -1.61 12.95
C PHE A 13 9.13 -0.26 13.58
N ARG A 14 8.74 0.70 12.76
CA ARG A 14 8.25 1.99 13.25
C ARG A 14 6.72 2.02 13.19
N GLN A 15 6.12 2.45 14.30
CA GLN A 15 4.68 2.67 14.37
C GLN A 15 4.30 3.86 13.48
N ILE A 16 3.19 3.75 12.74
CA ILE A 16 2.74 4.78 11.79
C ILE A 16 2.63 6.18 12.43
N GLY A 17 2.20 6.27 13.70
CA GLY A 17 2.12 7.53 14.44
C GLY A 17 3.46 8.08 14.96
N LEU A 18 4.55 7.31 14.90
CA LEU A 18 5.90 7.73 15.31
C LEU A 18 6.83 8.00 14.11
N LYS A 19 6.35 7.76 12.88
CA LYS A 19 7.08 8.04 11.65
C LYS A 19 6.86 9.49 11.25
N SER A 20 7.74 10.00 10.37
CA SER A 20 7.42 11.21 9.60
C SER A 20 6.09 11.00 8.86
N PRO A 21 5.30 12.06 8.62
CA PRO A 21 4.06 11.94 7.88
C PRO A 21 4.30 11.27 6.51
N PRO A 22 3.30 10.52 6.00
CA PRO A 22 3.39 9.92 4.68
C PRO A 22 3.56 11.00 3.60
N PRO A 23 4.35 10.72 2.55
CA PRO A 23 4.59 11.69 1.48
C PRO A 23 3.30 11.95 0.67
N HIS A 24 3.28 13.04 -0.11
CA HIS A 24 2.21 13.36 -1.07
C HIS A 24 0.81 13.49 -0.47
N ASN A 25 0.74 13.87 0.82
CA ASN A 25 -0.51 14.05 1.56
C ASN A 25 -1.41 12.80 1.55
N ILE A 26 -0.78 11.62 1.51
CA ILE A 26 -1.47 10.33 1.44
C ILE A 26 -2.07 10.00 2.80
N LYS A 27 -3.35 9.67 2.86
CA LYS A 27 -4.01 9.20 4.09
C LYS A 27 -3.87 7.67 4.18
N VAL A 28 -3.20 7.21 5.23
CA VAL A 28 -2.94 5.78 5.44
C VAL A 28 -4.24 5.04 5.80
N SER A 29 -4.46 3.90 5.17
CA SER A 29 -5.53 2.95 5.52
C SER A 29 -4.96 1.53 5.63
N LYS A 30 -5.61 0.70 6.46
CA LYS A 30 -5.37 -0.75 6.51
C LYS A 30 -6.45 -1.49 5.74
N GLY A 31 -6.11 -2.65 5.20
CA GLY A 31 -7.07 -3.52 4.52
C GLY A 31 -6.53 -4.94 4.37
N SER A 32 -7.14 -5.71 3.48
CA SER A 32 -6.73 -7.09 3.20
C SER A 32 -5.32 -7.16 2.60
N VAL A 33 -4.58 -8.21 2.94
CA VAL A 33 -3.31 -8.58 2.30
C VAL A 33 -3.52 -9.19 0.91
N HIS A 34 -4.73 -9.64 0.61
CA HIS A 34 -5.11 -10.19 -0.69
C HIS A 34 -5.93 -9.17 -1.47
N ILE A 35 -5.49 -8.89 -2.70
CA ILE A 35 -6.15 -7.92 -3.58
C ILE A 35 -6.35 -8.50 -4.98
N VAL A 36 -7.30 -7.93 -5.70
CA VAL A 36 -7.42 -8.06 -7.15
C VAL A 36 -7.10 -6.70 -7.75
N ALA A 37 -6.11 -6.64 -8.65
CA ALA A 37 -5.62 -5.40 -9.23
C ALA A 37 -5.63 -5.46 -10.76
N SER A 38 -5.95 -4.33 -11.39
CA SER A 38 -5.82 -4.17 -12.84
C SER A 38 -4.34 -4.03 -13.25
N ARG A 39 -4.02 -4.30 -14.52
CA ARG A 39 -2.66 -4.06 -15.05
C ARG A 39 -2.22 -2.61 -14.84
N GLY A 40 -3.11 -1.64 -15.06
CA GLY A 40 -2.84 -0.23 -14.84
C GLY A 40 -2.57 0.13 -13.37
N TYR A 41 -3.22 -0.57 -12.44
CA TYR A 41 -2.93 -0.41 -11.00
C TYR A 41 -1.49 -0.84 -10.69
N ILE A 42 -1.07 -1.98 -11.23
CA ILE A 42 0.30 -2.49 -11.04
C ILE A 42 1.33 -1.57 -11.70
N GLU A 43 1.06 -1.09 -12.92
CA GLU A 43 1.92 -0.10 -13.59
C GLU A 43 2.06 1.17 -12.77
N PHE A 44 0.96 1.69 -12.21
CA PHE A 44 0.99 2.82 -11.30
C PHE A 44 1.88 2.54 -10.08
N LEU A 45 1.73 1.37 -9.44
CA LEU A 45 2.56 1.01 -8.29
C LEU A 45 4.05 1.01 -8.58
N ILE A 46 4.43 0.52 -9.76
CA ILE A 46 5.83 0.35 -10.16
C ILE A 46 6.41 1.66 -10.69
N MET A 47 5.65 2.44 -11.45
CA MET A 47 6.16 3.58 -12.23
C MET A 47 5.88 4.94 -11.60
N ASP A 48 4.78 5.12 -10.88
CA ASP A 48 4.41 6.43 -10.31
C ASP A 48 5.31 6.77 -9.13
N ARG A 49 5.92 7.96 -9.17
CA ARG A 49 6.86 8.41 -8.15
C ARG A 49 6.21 8.49 -6.77
N ARG A 50 4.95 8.90 -6.69
CA ARG A 50 4.21 9.03 -5.44
C ARG A 50 4.02 7.66 -4.78
N SER A 51 3.74 6.65 -5.60
CA SER A 51 3.63 5.27 -5.14
C SER A 51 4.96 4.70 -4.67
N GLN A 52 6.05 4.94 -5.41
CA GLN A 52 7.39 4.51 -5.01
C GLN A 52 7.85 5.15 -3.70
N ASP A 53 7.59 6.45 -3.52
CA ASP A 53 7.95 7.17 -2.30
C ASP A 53 7.15 6.65 -1.10
N PHE A 54 5.85 6.39 -1.28
CA PHE A 54 5.03 5.76 -0.25
C PHE A 54 5.48 4.32 0.06
N THR A 55 5.85 3.54 -0.96
CA THR A 55 6.36 2.17 -0.80
C THR A 55 7.64 2.14 0.02
N LYS A 56 8.54 3.11 -0.18
CA LYS A 56 9.73 3.28 0.67
C LYS A 56 9.36 3.67 2.09
N TRP A 57 8.39 4.56 2.25
CA TRP A 57 7.92 5.01 3.55
C TRP A 57 7.27 3.89 4.38
N VAL A 58 6.48 3.00 3.75
CA VAL A 58 5.75 1.92 4.44
C VAL A 58 6.62 0.69 4.76
N ARG A 59 7.78 0.54 4.09
CA ARG A 59 8.65 -0.66 4.15
C ARG A 59 9.00 -1.15 5.55
N ASP A 60 9.16 -0.25 6.51
CA ASP A 60 9.56 -0.55 7.89
C ASP A 60 8.38 -0.50 8.88
N THR A 61 7.15 -0.59 8.39
CA THR A 61 5.96 -0.84 9.22
C THR A 61 5.79 -2.34 9.50
N ARG A 62 5.00 -2.70 10.52
CA ARG A 62 4.81 -4.10 10.94
C ARG A 62 4.16 -4.98 9.85
N ASN A 63 3.21 -4.42 9.11
CA ASN A 63 2.43 -5.10 8.06
C ASN A 63 2.33 -4.17 6.84
N PRO A 64 3.41 -4.04 6.06
CA PRO A 64 3.48 -3.08 4.97
C PRO A 64 2.53 -3.43 3.81
N ASP A 65 2.24 -4.71 3.63
CA ASP A 65 1.31 -5.29 2.65
C ASP A 65 -0.15 -4.94 2.94
N GLU A 66 -0.60 -5.05 4.20
CA GLU A 66 -1.95 -4.60 4.64
C GLU A 66 -2.16 -3.10 4.41
N THR A 67 -1.06 -2.34 4.39
CA THR A 67 -1.08 -0.88 4.37
C THR A 67 -0.93 -0.34 2.95
N LEU A 68 -0.03 -0.91 2.14
CA LEU A 68 0.31 -0.41 0.81
C LEU A 68 -0.89 -0.36 -0.12
N PHE A 69 -1.51 -1.52 -0.36
CA PHE A 69 -2.56 -1.63 -1.36
C PHE A 69 -3.84 -0.94 -0.94
N SER A 70 -4.23 -1.11 0.33
CA SER A 70 -5.38 -0.42 0.90
C SER A 70 -5.19 1.09 0.76
N THR A 71 -4.04 1.63 1.14
CA THR A 71 -3.80 3.07 1.05
C THR A 71 -3.87 3.56 -0.39
N MET A 72 -3.24 2.88 -1.34
CA MET A 72 -3.31 3.27 -2.75
C MET A 72 -4.73 3.24 -3.32
N ASN A 73 -5.58 2.35 -2.81
CA ASN A 73 -6.97 2.25 -3.26
C ASN A 73 -7.90 3.34 -2.69
N HIS A 74 -7.60 3.89 -1.51
CA HIS A 74 -8.49 4.81 -0.78
C HIS A 74 -8.05 6.28 -0.85
N ASN A 75 -7.16 6.63 -1.77
CA ASN A 75 -6.70 8.01 -1.99
C ASN A 75 -7.08 8.49 -3.40
N PRO A 76 -8.30 9.03 -3.60
CA PRO A 76 -8.81 9.44 -4.90
C PRO A 76 -7.93 10.44 -5.65
N HIS A 77 -7.20 11.30 -4.93
CA HIS A 77 -6.30 12.29 -5.54
C HIS A 77 -5.10 11.66 -6.25
N LEU A 78 -4.77 10.40 -5.96
CA LEU A 78 -3.72 9.67 -6.66
C LEU A 78 -4.17 9.23 -8.06
N ARG A 79 -5.49 9.15 -8.30
CA ARG A 79 -6.11 8.70 -9.57
C ARG A 79 -5.56 7.34 -10.00
N VAL A 80 -5.46 6.40 -9.06
CA VAL A 80 -4.90 5.07 -9.36
C VAL A 80 -5.86 4.33 -10.31
N PRO A 81 -5.38 3.72 -11.40
CA PRO A 81 -6.25 2.99 -12.32
C PRO A 81 -6.97 1.84 -11.61
N GLY A 82 -8.30 1.84 -11.65
CA GLY A 82 -9.14 0.84 -10.98
C GLY A 82 -9.31 1.04 -9.47
N SER A 83 -8.83 2.15 -8.89
CA SER A 83 -9.13 2.50 -7.50
C SER A 83 -10.43 3.28 -7.34
N PHE A 84 -10.90 3.37 -6.10
CA PHE A 84 -12.02 4.22 -5.74
C PHE A 84 -11.66 5.70 -5.96
N ASN A 85 -12.34 6.37 -6.89
CA ASN A 85 -12.06 7.76 -7.27
C ASN A 85 -12.99 8.77 -6.57
N GLY A 86 -13.67 8.40 -5.47
CA GLY A 86 -14.51 9.33 -4.72
C GLY A 86 -15.84 9.69 -5.38
N MET A 87 -16.15 9.14 -6.56
CA MET A 87 -17.46 9.31 -7.20
C MET A 87 -18.38 8.14 -6.80
N PRO A 88 -19.48 8.39 -6.07
CA PRO A 88 -20.49 7.39 -5.80
C PRO A 88 -21.44 7.28 -7.00
N LEU A 89 -20.93 6.88 -8.16
CA LEU A 89 -21.78 6.50 -9.29
C LEU A 89 -21.16 5.28 -9.97
N MET A 90 -21.89 4.17 -9.88
CA MET A 90 -21.65 2.85 -10.46
C MET A 90 -20.80 1.89 -9.61
N ASN A 91 -21.52 1.28 -8.66
CA ASN A 91 -21.36 -0.12 -8.29
C ASN A 91 -21.11 -0.97 -9.53
N TYR A 92 -19.91 -1.49 -9.73
CA TYR A 92 -19.59 -2.88 -10.09
C TYR A 92 -18.06 -2.97 -10.03
N PHE A 93 -17.55 -3.91 -9.24
CA PHE A 93 -16.14 -4.12 -8.93
C PHE A 93 -15.48 -3.01 -8.12
N ILE A 94 -15.52 -3.07 -6.78
CA ILE A 94 -14.28 -3.19 -5.99
C ILE A 94 -14.63 -3.87 -4.64
N PHE A 95 -13.91 -4.94 -4.32
CA PHE A 95 -13.95 -5.75 -3.07
C PHE A 95 -15.25 -6.52 -2.79
N LEU A 96 -15.37 -7.69 -3.44
CA LEU A 96 -16.03 -8.83 -2.80
C LEU A 96 -15.29 -9.10 -1.49
N ASN A 97 -16.00 -8.99 -0.37
CA ASN A 97 -15.57 -9.55 0.90
C ASN A 97 -15.33 -11.05 0.71
N ILE A 98 -14.06 -11.46 0.78
CA ILE A 98 -13.62 -12.77 1.23
C ILE A 98 -12.89 -12.53 2.54
#